data_AF-A0A0B1SRD0-F1
#
_entry.id   AF-A0A0B1SRD0-F1
#
_cell.length_a   1.000
_cell.length_b   1.000
_cell.length_c   1.000
_cell.angle_alpha   90.00
_cell.angle_beta   90.00
_cell.angle_gamma   90.00
#
_symmetry.space_group_name_H-M   'P 1'
#
loop_
_entity.id
_entity.type
_entity.pdbx_description
1 polymer ?
#
loop_
_entity_poly.entity_id
_entity_poly.type
_entity_poly.pdbx_seq_one_letter_code
_entity_poly.pdbx_strand_id
1 'polypeptide(L)'
;MHLCFYFVPFFDDRRLLPDLIRLGGGELSVTEPQYEAGAPPPFHAPHLSSPIFVVYDVTMTRSIPSKFHRYPTKYNLVSAQWIIESVVEYAIKPIA
;
A
#
# COMPACT_ATOMS: atom_id res chain seq x y z
N MET A 1 -13.64 -0.21 6.71
CA MET A 1 -13.00 0.53 5.61
C MET A 1 -11.94 -0.38 5.02
N HIS A 2 -11.99 -0.64 3.71
CA HIS A 2 -11.08 -1.56 3.02
C HIS A 2 -9.74 -0.86 2.73
N LEU A 3 -8.62 -1.60 2.76
CA LEU A 3 -7.30 -1.05 2.46
C LEU A 3 -7.15 -0.86 0.94
N CYS A 4 -6.68 0.29 0.48
CA CYS A 4 -6.52 0.58 -0.95
C CYS A 4 -5.03 0.55 -1.33
N PHE A 5 -4.68 -0.26 -2.32
CA PHE A 5 -3.30 -0.47 -2.78
C PHE A 5 -3.13 0.03 -4.20
N TYR A 6 -2.16 0.92 -4.41
CA TYR A 6 -1.79 1.47 -5.70
C TYR A 6 -0.38 1.05 -6.06
N PHE A 7 -0.22 0.38 -7.20
CA PHE A 7 1.09 -0.04 -7.71
C PHE A 7 1.72 1.05 -8.57
N VAL A 8 3.00 1.34 -8.33
CA VAL A 8 3.75 2.28 -9.18
C VAL A 8 3.86 1.70 -10.61
N PRO A 9 3.76 2.50 -11.68
CA PRO A 9 3.61 2.01 -13.07
C PRO A 9 4.67 1.03 -13.62
N PHE A 10 5.79 0.83 -12.94
CA PHE A 10 6.86 -0.10 -13.34
C PHE A 10 6.83 -1.42 -12.58
N PHE A 11 5.75 -1.70 -11.85
CA PHE A 11 5.59 -2.92 -11.08
C PHE A 11 5.20 -4.11 -11.98
N ASP A 12 6.10 -5.09 -12.18
CA ASP A 12 5.82 -6.29 -12.98
C ASP A 12 5.57 -7.52 -12.08
N ASP A 13 4.55 -7.45 -11.23
CA ASP A 13 3.91 -8.65 -10.65
C ASP A 13 2.48 -8.73 -11.15
N ARG A 14 2.27 -9.62 -12.11
CA ARG A 14 1.00 -9.70 -12.84
C ARG A 14 -0.09 -10.43 -12.07
N ARG A 15 0.21 -11.16 -10.99
CA ARG A 15 -0.77 -12.06 -10.36
C ARG A 15 -0.66 -12.21 -8.85
N LEU A 16 0.54 -12.40 -8.29
CA LEU A 16 0.65 -12.84 -6.89
C LEU A 16 0.18 -11.75 -5.92
N LEU A 17 0.79 -10.58 -5.94
CA LEU A 17 0.40 -9.49 -5.05
C LEU A 17 -1.03 -8.99 -5.25
N PRO A 18 -1.51 -8.82 -6.50
CA PRO A 18 -2.92 -8.52 -6.74
C PRO A 18 -3.89 -9.50 -6.10
N ASP A 19 -3.63 -10.80 -6.22
CA ASP A 19 -4.49 -11.83 -5.66
C ASP A 19 -4.41 -11.85 -4.14
N LEU A 20 -3.22 -11.68 -3.55
CA LEU A 20 -3.05 -11.56 -2.09
C LEU A 20 -3.83 -10.37 -1.52
N ILE A 21 -3.77 -9.21 -2.17
CA ILE A 21 -4.53 -8.01 -1.77
C ILE A 21 -6.03 -8.31 -1.77
N ARG A 22 -6.54 -8.89 -2.87
CA ARG A 22 -7.97 -9.22 -3.00
C ARG A 22 -8.44 -10.25 -1.98
N LEU A 23 -7.65 -11.31 -1.75
CA LEU A 23 -7.95 -12.35 -0.76
C LEU A 23 -7.96 -11.80 0.67
N GLY A 24 -7.12 -10.80 0.97
CA GLY A 24 -7.10 -10.09 2.24
C GLY A 24 -8.21 -9.05 2.43
N GLY A 25 -9.13 -8.91 1.45
CA GLY A 25 -10.16 -7.87 1.48
C GLY A 25 -9.64 -6.47 1.18
N GLY A 26 -8.47 -6.35 0.55
CA GLY A 26 -7.96 -5.09 0.02
C GLY A 26 -8.55 -4.76 -1.36
N GLU A 27 -8.54 -3.48 -1.68
CA GLU A 27 -8.88 -2.94 -2.99
C GLU A 27 -7.62 -2.57 -3.74
N LEU A 28 -7.63 -2.81 -5.04
CA LEU A 28 -6.49 -2.62 -5.91
C LEU A 28 -6.83 -1.48 -6.88
N SER A 29 -6.13 -0.36 -6.74
CA SER A 29 -6.35 0.83 -7.55
C SER A 29 -5.40 0.86 -8.73
N VAL A 30 -5.96 0.92 -9.94
CA VAL A 30 -5.23 1.11 -11.21
C VAL A 30 -4.89 2.58 -11.46
N THR A 31 -5.60 3.49 -10.81
CA THR A 31 -5.34 4.94 -10.84
C THR A 31 -4.80 5.40 -9.49
N GLU A 32 -4.08 6.51 -9.46
CA GLU A 32 -3.64 7.07 -8.19
C GLU A 32 -4.85 7.40 -7.31
N PRO A 33 -4.96 6.81 -6.11
CA PRO A 33 -6.10 7.03 -5.23
C PRO A 33 -6.03 8.44 -4.63
N GLN A 34 -7.19 9.10 -4.56
CA GLN A 34 -7.30 10.42 -3.97
C GLN A 34 -7.38 10.28 -2.44
N TYR A 35 -6.48 10.97 -1.74
CA TYR A 35 -6.55 11.06 -0.28
C TYR A 35 -7.76 11.90 0.14
N GLU A 36 -8.62 11.33 0.98
CA GLU A 36 -9.75 12.01 1.61
C GLU A 36 -9.42 12.35 3.07
N ALA A 37 -9.40 13.64 3.40
CA ALA A 37 -9.16 14.10 4.75
C ALA A 37 -10.35 13.72 5.67
N GLY A 38 -10.06 13.16 6.84
CA GLY A 38 -11.09 12.72 7.79
C GLY A 38 -11.65 11.32 7.53
N ALA A 39 -11.11 10.59 6.56
CA ALA A 39 -11.34 9.16 6.41
C ALA A 39 -11.02 8.42 7.73
N PRO A 40 -11.88 7.49 8.20
CA PRO A 40 -11.60 6.73 9.39
C PRO A 40 -10.36 5.84 9.19
N PRO A 41 -9.56 5.61 10.24
CA PRO A 41 -8.38 4.77 10.13
C PRO A 41 -8.77 3.31 9.82
N PRO A 42 -7.87 2.51 9.21
CA PRO A 42 -8.09 1.10 8.99
C PRO A 42 -8.42 0.32 10.25
N PHE A 43 -9.43 -0.56 10.19
CA PHE A 43 -9.88 -1.34 11.35
C PHE A 43 -8.76 -2.22 11.96
N HIS A 44 -7.98 -2.89 11.12
CA HIS A 44 -6.88 -3.76 11.56
C HIS A 44 -5.57 -3.01 11.84
N ALA A 45 -5.51 -1.72 11.55
CA ALA A 45 -4.29 -0.92 11.72
C ALA A 45 -4.62 0.55 12.05
N PRO A 46 -5.14 0.82 13.26
CA PRO A 46 -5.52 2.16 13.68
C PRO A 46 -4.31 3.10 13.85
N HIS A 47 -3.10 2.55 13.88
CA HIS A 47 -1.86 3.31 13.95
C HIS A 47 -1.44 3.92 12.60
N LEU A 48 -2.04 3.49 11.48
CA LEU A 48 -1.73 4.02 10.17
C LEU A 48 -2.41 5.37 9.93
N SER A 49 -1.70 6.28 9.29
CA SER A 49 -2.16 7.63 8.95
C SER A 49 -3.23 7.66 7.86
N SER A 50 -3.29 6.61 7.03
CA SER A 50 -4.13 6.52 5.86
C SER A 50 -4.47 5.05 5.54
N PRO A 51 -5.63 4.75 4.92
CA PRO A 51 -5.91 3.43 4.36
C PRO A 51 -5.24 3.20 2.99
N ILE A 52 -4.55 4.21 2.45
CA ILE A 52 -3.93 4.17 1.12
C ILE A 52 -2.48 3.68 1.23
N PHE A 53 -2.16 2.66 0.46
CA PHE A 53 -0.82 2.09 0.31
C PHE A 53 -0.31 2.30 -1.11
N VAL A 54 0.89 2.85 -1.22
CA VAL A 54 1.62 2.96 -2.48
C VAL A 54 2.67 1.87 -2.47
N VAL A 55 2.54 0.92 -3.39
CA VAL A 55 3.34 -0.29 -3.44
C VAL A 55 4.41 -0.16 -4.51
N TYR A 56 5.67 -0.29 -4.09
CA TYR A 56 6.82 -0.22 -4.98
C TYR A 56 7.62 -1.54 -4.98
N ASP A 57 8.32 -1.78 -6.08
CA ASP A 57 9.34 -2.83 -6.16
C ASP A 57 10.66 -2.30 -5.58
N VAL A 58 11.25 -3.03 -4.63
CA VAL A 58 12.54 -2.70 -3.99
C VAL A 58 13.68 -2.51 -5.00
N THR A 59 13.61 -3.17 -6.16
CA THR A 59 14.58 -3.03 -7.24
C THR A 59 14.41 -1.75 -8.05
N MET A 60 13.28 -1.05 -7.94
CA MET A 60 12.90 0.11 -8.76
C MET A 60 12.66 1.39 -7.94
N THR A 61 13.25 1.52 -6.76
CA THR A 61 13.07 2.67 -5.84
C THR A 61 13.29 4.05 -6.46
N ARG A 62 14.20 4.18 -7.43
CA ARG A 62 14.49 5.45 -8.13
C ARG A 62 13.33 5.94 -9.01
N SER A 63 12.38 5.07 -9.34
CA SER A 63 11.23 5.37 -10.19
C SER A 63 10.00 5.85 -9.40
N ILE A 64 10.07 5.85 -8.06
CA ILE A 64 8.97 6.28 -7.20
C ILE A 64 8.80 7.80 -7.31
N PRO A 65 7.61 8.31 -7.68
CA PRO A 65 7.36 9.74 -7.70
C PRO A 65 7.61 10.41 -6.34
N SER A 66 8.40 11.49 -6.32
CA SER A 66 8.83 12.17 -5.09
C SER A 66 7.69 12.64 -4.18
N LYS A 67 6.49 12.86 -4.73
CA LYS A 67 5.29 13.22 -3.97
C LYS A 67 4.90 12.17 -2.91
N PHE A 68 5.13 10.89 -3.16
CA PHE A 68 4.77 9.84 -2.20
C PHE A 68 5.70 9.84 -0.98
N HIS A 69 6.93 10.35 -1.13
CA HIS A 69 7.84 10.59 -0.01
C HIS A 69 7.50 11.87 0.78
N ARG A 70 6.86 12.86 0.14
CA ARG A 70 6.57 14.17 0.74
C ARG A 70 5.34 14.19 1.64
N TYR A 71 4.45 13.20 1.52
CA TYR A 71 3.17 13.17 2.24
C TYR A 71 2.92 11.84 2.98
N PRO A 72 3.75 11.49 3.98
CA PRO A 72 3.61 10.25 4.76
C PRO A 72 2.33 10.19 5.62
N THR A 73 1.67 11.33 5.81
CA THR A 73 0.36 11.40 6.47
C THR A 73 -0.81 11.07 5.54
N LYS A 74 -0.58 11.03 4.22
CA LYS A 74 -1.61 10.78 3.20
C LYS A 74 -1.49 9.40 2.57
N TYR A 75 -0.26 8.89 2.47
CA TYR A 75 0.06 7.65 1.80
C TYR A 75 1.04 6.85 2.63
N ASN A 76 0.81 5.54 2.70
CA ASN A 76 1.76 4.59 3.24
C ASN A 76 2.61 4.05 2.09
N LEU A 77 3.87 4.46 1.99
CA LEU A 77 4.77 3.95 0.97
C LEU A 77 5.40 2.64 1.46
N VAL A 78 5.06 1.52 0.82
CA VAL A 78 5.49 0.18 1.23
C VAL A 78 6.06 -0.60 0.06
N SER A 79 6.98 -1.52 0.36
CA SER A 79 7.50 -2.42 -0.67
C SER A 79 6.55 -3.59 -0.91
N ALA A 80 6.66 -4.22 -2.07
CA ALA A 80 6.08 -5.53 -2.35
C ALA A 80 6.41 -6.58 -1.28
N GLN A 81 7.67 -6.61 -0.82
CA GLN A 81 8.14 -7.51 0.22
C GLN A 81 7.37 -7.32 1.53
N TRP A 82 7.09 -6.08 1.92
CA TRP A 82 6.32 -5.77 3.13
C TRP A 82 4.91 -6.39 3.09
N ILE A 83 4.26 -6.42 1.91
CA ILE A 83 2.95 -7.07 1.76
C ILE A 83 3.06 -8.57 1.97
N ILE A 84 4.05 -9.22 1.33
CA ILE A 84 4.27 -10.67 1.45
C ILE A 84 4.51 -11.05 2.91
N GLU A 85 5.39 -10.32 3.59
CA GLU A 85 5.69 -10.56 5.01
C GLU A 85 4.46 -10.34 5.90
N SER A 86 3.67 -9.30 5.63
CA SER A 86 2.44 -9.03 6.38
C SER A 86 1.40 -10.15 6.23
N VAL A 87 1.31 -10.75 5.04
CA VAL A 87 0.44 -11.92 4.80
C VAL A 87 0.97 -13.15 5.54
N VAL A 88 2.28 -13.44 5.42
CA VAL A 88 2.91 -14.61 6.05
C VAL A 88 2.79 -14.55 7.58
N GLU A 89 2.96 -13.37 8.17
CA GLU A 89 2.87 -13.16 9.63
C GLU A 89 1.42 -12.98 10.11
N TYR A 90 0.45 -12.90 9.19
CA TYR A 90 -0.94 -12.56 9.48
C TYR A 90 -1.08 -11.30 10.35
N ALA A 91 -0.26 -10.29 10.06
CA ALA A 91 -0.18 -9.06 10.82
C ALA A 91 0.18 -7.88 9.91
N ILE A 92 -0.40 -6.71 10.15
CA ILE A 92 0.03 -5.48 9.49
C ILE A 92 1.32 -5.02 10.15
N LYS A 93 2.44 -5.11 9.44
CA LYS A 93 3.75 -4.76 9.98
C LYS A 93 3.86 -3.25 10.19
N PRO A 94 4.63 -2.78 11.18
CA PRO A 94 4.93 -1.36 11.31
C PRO A 94 5.58 -0.80 10.03
N ILE A 95 5.32 0.46 9.72
CA ILE A 95 5.94 1.19 8.62
C ILE A 95 6.94 2.18 9.26
N ALA A 96 8.21 2.05 8.90
CA ALA A 96 9.32 2.83 9.46
C ALA A 96 9.46 4.21 8.80
#